data_AF-A0A369QN03-F1
#
_entry.id   AF-A0A369QN03-F1
#
_cell.length_a   1.000
_cell.length_b   1.000
_cell.length_c   1.000
_cell.angle_alpha   90.00
_cell.angle_beta   90.00
_cell.angle_gamma   90.00
#
_symmetry.space_group_name_H-M   'P 1'
#
loop_
_entity.id
_entity.type
_entity.pdbx_description
1 polymer ?
#
loop_
_entity_poly.entity_id
_entity_poly.type
_entity_poly.pdbx_seq_one_letter_code
_entity_poly.pdbx_strand_id
1 'polypeptide(L)' 'MQIIAEYENRITYLDNVEGWPVRFYKDKKSNQLYVNSYDIARVLGYENAHELLSSDDALDQILQHQKEHPEEPFFMKW' A
#
# COMPACT_ATOMS: atom_id res chain seq x y z
N MET A 1 12.09 -4.60 9.67
CA MET A 1 12.35 -3.57 8.63
C MET A 1 13.84 -3.29 8.45
N GLN A 2 14.38 -3.54 7.26
CA GLN A 2 15.76 -3.23 6.85
C GLN A 2 15.77 -2.10 5.81
N ILE A 3 16.68 -1.13 5.90
CA ILE A 3 16.85 -0.10 4.85
C ILE A 3 17.55 -0.72 3.64
N ILE A 4 16.95 -0.60 2.45
CA ILE A 4 17.53 -1.12 1.20
C ILE A 4 17.94 -0.02 0.23
N ALA A 5 17.39 1.19 0.38
CA ALA A 5 17.79 2.35 -0.40
C ALA A 5 17.43 3.63 0.35
N GLU A 6 18.29 4.63 0.23
CA GLU A 6 18.04 5.97 0.74
C GLU A 6 18.20 6.98 -0.39
N TYR A 7 17.18 7.81 -0.57
CA TYR A 7 17.16 8.89 -1.54
C TYR A 7 17.01 10.23 -0.80
N GLU A 8 17.19 11.33 -1.52
CA GLU A 8 17.05 12.68 -0.98
C GLU A 8 15.69 12.90 -0.30
N ASN A 9 14.60 12.43 -0.93
CA ASN A 9 13.24 12.67 -0.47
C ASN A 9 12.57 11.47 0.22
N ARG A 10 13.14 10.27 0.14
CA ARG A 10 12.51 9.05 0.67
C ARG A 10 13.52 8.01 1.15
N ILE A 11 13.10 7.18 2.11
CA ILE A 11 13.83 5.97 2.54
C ILE A 11 13.00 4.76 2.15
N THR A 12 13.61 3.79 1.47
CA THR A 12 12.98 2.52 1.13
C THR A 12 13.43 1.45 2.11
N TYR A 13 12.46 0.77 2.72
CA TYR A 13 12.66 -0.37 3.60
C TYR A 13 12.17 -1.65 2.93
N LEU A 14 12.75 -2.76 3.33
CA LEU A 14 12.26 -4.10 3.06
C LEU A 14 11.91 -4.75 4.39
N ASP A 15 10.75 -5.39 4.46
CA ASP A 15 10.40 -6.25 5.59
C ASP A 15 9.68 -7.51 5.12
N ASN A 16 9.45 -8.44 6.05
CA ASN A 16 8.64 -9.62 5.80
C ASN A 16 7.22 -9.41 6.33
N VAL A 17 6.22 -9.63 5.48
CA VAL A 17 4.80 -9.61 5.84
C VAL A 17 4.20 -10.94 5.37
N GLU A 18 3.67 -11.74 6.29
CA GLU A 18 3.07 -13.06 5.99
C GLU A 18 3.99 -13.98 5.15
N GLY A 19 5.31 -13.94 5.40
CA GLY A 19 6.29 -14.74 4.66
C GLY A 19 6.79 -14.08 3.37
N TRP A 20 6.18 -12.99 2.91
CA TRP A 20 6.55 -12.30 1.67
C TRP A 20 7.41 -11.06 1.90
N PRO A 21 8.42 -10.80 1.06
CA PRO A 21 9.19 -9.56 1.11
C PRO A 21 8.35 -8.38 0.60
N VAL A 22 8.15 -7.37 1.44
CA VAL A 22 7.36 -6.17 1.16
C VAL A 22 8.20 -4.92 1.29
N ARG A 23 8.12 -4.04 0.28
CA ARG A 23 8.78 -2.73 0.30
C ARG A 23 7.88 -1.68 0.95
N PHE A 24 8.49 -0.89 1.81
CA PHE A 24 7.88 0.29 2.42
C PHE A 24 8.67 1.54 2.03
N TYR A 25 7.98 2.66 1.90
CA TYR A 25 8.56 3.95 1.54
C TYR A 25 8.23 4.96 2.61
N LYS A 26 9.25 5.55 3.24
CA LYS A 26 9.06 6.67 4.15
C LYS A 26 9.40 7.96 3.45
N ASP A 27 8.44 8.85 3.30
CA ASP A 27 8.69 10.20 2.85
C ASP A 27 9.41 10.99 3.95
N LYS A 28 10.53 11.63 3.62
CA LYS A 28 11.35 12.34 4.61
C LYS A 28 10.74 13.67 5.05
N LYS A 29 9.88 14.28 4.21
CA LYS A 29 9.28 15.59 4.47
C LYS A 29 8.03 15.48 5.33
N SER A 30 7.11 14.58 4.98
CA SER A 30 5.87 14.36 5.73
C SER A 30 6.03 13.34 6.85
N ASN A 31 7.15 12.59 6.88
CA ASN A 31 7.39 11.47 7.78
C ASN A 31 6.36 10.34 7.63
N GLN A 32 5.56 10.35 6.55
CA GLN A 32 4.55 9.33 6.26
C GLN A 32 5.20 8.06 5.70
N LEU A 33 4.65 6.92 6.12
CA LEU A 33 5.05 5.60 5.65
C LEU A 33 4.00 5.07 4.68
N TYR A 34 4.45 4.68 3.50
CA TYR A 34 3.65 4.06 2.45
C TYR A 34 4.11 2.63 2.24
N VAL A 35 3.22 1.81 1.73
CA VAL A 35 3.52 0.42 1.37
C VAL A 35 3.46 0.25 -0.14
N ASN A 36 4.31 -0.60 -0.70
CA ASN A 36 4.25 -0.94 -2.11
C ASN A 36 2.99 -1.75 -2.42
N SER A 37 2.12 -1.21 -3.28
CA SER A 37 0.84 -1.84 -3.63
C SER A 37 1.00 -3.16 -4.39
N TYR A 38 2.07 -3.34 -5.19
CA TYR A 38 2.31 -4.61 -5.88
C TYR A 38 2.76 -5.71 -4.93
N ASP A 39 3.59 -5.37 -3.94
CA ASP A 39 4.04 -6.35 -2.96
C ASP A 39 2.87 -6.78 -2.06
N ILE A 40 1.99 -5.84 -1.69
CA ILE A 40 0.77 -6.15 -0.93
C ILE A 40 -0.22 -6.98 -1.74
N ALA A 41 -0.41 -6.67 -3.03
CA ALA A 41 -1.27 -7.49 -3.88
C ALA A 41 -0.84 -8.97 -3.86
N ARG A 42 0.47 -9.24 -3.92
CA ARG A 42 1.01 -10.60 -3.83
C ARG A 42 0.80 -11.24 -2.48
N VAL A 43 0.98 -10.50 -1.39
CA VAL A 43 0.69 -10.97 -0.02
C VAL A 43 -0.78 -11.42 0.08
N LEU A 44 -1.69 -10.68 -0.57
CA LEU A 44 -3.12 -10.96 -0.61
C LEU A 44 -3.52 -12.02 -1.65
N GLY A 45 -2.57 -12.61 -2.39
CA GLY A 45 -2.82 -13.66 -3.37
C GLY A 45 -3.16 -13.18 -4.79
N TYR A 46 -3.04 -11.89 -5.07
CA TYR A 46 -3.20 -11.31 -6.40
C TYR A 46 -1.85 -11.19 -7.13
N GLU A 47 -1.84 -11.26 -8.46
CA GLU A 47 -0.62 -11.14 -9.26
C GLU A 47 -0.01 -9.73 -9.16
N ASN A 48 -0.87 -8.70 -9.11
CA ASN A 48 -0.47 -7.31 -9.12
C ASN A 48 -1.55 -6.37 -8.55
N ALA A 49 -1.18 -5.11 -8.31
CA ALA A 49 -2.07 -4.11 -7.74
C ALA A 49 -3.29 -3.78 -8.63
N HIS A 50 -3.19 -3.96 -9.95
CA HIS A 50 -4.30 -3.70 -10.86
C HIS A 50 -5.37 -4.79 -10.73
N GLU A 51 -4.97 -6.05 -10.61
CA GLU A 51 -5.89 -7.16 -10.35
C GLU A 51 -6.58 -7.00 -9.00
N LEU A 52 -5.82 -6.66 -7.94
CA LEU A 52 -6.39 -6.36 -6.62
C LEU A 52 -7.47 -5.26 -6.73
N LEU A 53 -7.17 -4.15 -7.40
CA LEU A 53 -8.12 -3.03 -7.53
C LEU A 53 -9.23 -3.26 -8.56
N SER A 54 -9.22 -4.39 -9.26
CA SER A 54 -10.28 -4.81 -10.18
C SER A 54 -11.12 -5.96 -9.62
N SER A 55 -10.76 -6.48 -8.44
CA SER A 55 -11.48 -7.55 -7.77
C SER A 55 -12.74 -7.00 -7.10
N ASP A 56 -13.89 -7.64 -7.34
CA ASP A 56 -15.16 -7.30 -6.70
C ASP A 56 -15.02 -7.28 -5.17
N ASP A 57 -14.43 -8.32 -4.58
CA ASP A 57 -14.21 -8.40 -3.12
C ASP A 57 -13.39 -7.25 -2.54
N ALA A 58 -12.38 -6.78 -3.28
CA ALA A 58 -11.54 -5.68 -2.84
C ALA A 58 -12.27 -4.34 -2.96
N LEU A 59 -13.02 -4.15 -4.05
CA LEU A 59 -13.85 -2.97 -4.26
C LEU A 59 -14.98 -2.89 -3.21
N ASP A 60 -15.61 -4.01 -2.86
CA ASP A 60 -16.62 -4.08 -1.81
C ASP A 60 -16.05 -3.66 -0.45
N GLN A 61 -14.85 -4.12 -0.11
CA GLN A 61 -14.17 -3.69 1.11
C GLN A 61 -13.80 -2.21 1.10
N ILE A 62 -13.32 -1.68 -0.04
CA ILE A 62 -13.03 -0.25 -0.20
C ILE A 62 -14.32 0.57 -0.02
N LEU A 63 -15.42 0.16 -0.65
CA LEU A 63 -16.72 0.83 -0.53
C LEU A 63 -17.27 0.77 0.89
N GLN A 64 -17.10 -0.36 1.59
CA GLN A 64 -17.51 -0.50 2.98
C GLN A 64 -16.71 0.45 3.88
N HIS A 65 -15.39 0.48 3.70
CA HIS A 65 -14.52 1.39 4.45
C HIS A 65 -14.89 2.86 4.20
N GLN A 66 -15.17 3.26 2.96
CA GLN A 66 -15.62 4.63 2.64
C GLN A 66 -16.96 5.00 3.27
N LYS A 67 -17.87 4.03 3.47
CA LYS A 67 -19.13 4.28 4.19
C LYS A 67 -18.90 4.50 5.68
N GLU A 68 -17.92 3.80 6.25
CA GLU A 68 -17.56 3.89 7.68
C GLU A 68 -16.71 5.13 7.99
N HIS A 69 -15.89 5.56 7.02
CA HIS A 69 -14.93 6.67 7.13
C HIS A 69 -15.08 7.67 5.97
N PRO A 70 -16.21 8.40 5.88
CA PRO A 70 -16.45 9.35 4.77
C PRO A 70 -15.44 10.51 4.70
N GLU A 71 -14.74 10.80 5.80
CA GLU A 71 -13.67 11.80 5.90
C GLU A 71 -12.32 11.33 5.32
N GLU A 72 -12.15 10.04 5.08
CA GLU A 72 -10.92 9.42 4.57
C GLU A 72 -11.15 8.85 3.15
N PRO A 73 -11.27 9.69 2.11
CA PRO A 73 -11.59 9.21 0.77
C PRO A 73 -10.46 8.35 0.20
N PHE A 74 -10.76 7.06 -0.05
CA PHE A 74 -9.83 6.14 -0.70
C PHE A 74 -9.37 6.62 -2.10
N PHE A 75 -10.30 7.15 -2.92
CA PHE A 75 -9.97 7.78 -4.19
C PHE A 75 -9.89 9.29 -4.02
N MET A 76 -8.68 9.84 -4.15
CA MET A 76 -8.51 11.29 -4.21
C MET A 76 -9.19 11.83 -5.48
N LYS A 77 -9.92 12.94 -5.36
CA LYS A 77 -10.39 13.70 -6.51
C LYS A 77 -9.17 14.37 -7.17
N TRP A 78 -8.96 14.07 -8.46
CA TRP A 78 -7.94 14.69 -9.29
C TRP A 78 -8.41 16.04 -9.82
#